data_AF-A0A6M4BFK8-F1
#
_entry.id   AF-A0A6M4BFK8-F1
#
_cell.length_a   1.000
_cell.length_b   1.000
_cell.length_c   1.000
_cell.angle_alpha   90.00
_cell.angle_beta   90.00
_cell.angle_gamma   90.00
#
_symmetry.space_group_name_H-M   'P 1'
#
loop_
_entity.id
_entity.type
_entity.pdbx_description
1 polymer ?
#
loop_
_entity_poly.entity_id
_entity_poly.type
_entity_poly.pdbx_seq_one_letter_code
_entity_poly.pdbx_strand_id
1 'polypeptide(L)'
;LPPGEWDPAIRIEPPAAIPSQDPRKRPNDNTQKEEFDEEEEEQKQREESGLERSGRLFGGLINDLKRKMPWYWSDFKDALALQCVASWIFLYFACLSPIITFGGLLGEATGKNMAAMESLVSGFVCGMGYGFFSGQPLTILGSTGPVLVFETIVFEFCRQIGWDYMSFRFCIGTWITIILVILVAIDASAFVCYITRF
;
A
#
# COMPACT_ATOMS: atom_id res chain seq x y z
N LEU A 1 -22.96 47.88 -13.16
CA LEU A 1 -24.20 47.44 -12.50
C LEU A 1 -23.82 46.52 -11.34
N PRO A 2 -24.34 46.73 -10.13
CA PRO A 2 -24.10 45.82 -9.01
C PRO A 2 -24.69 44.42 -9.29
N PRO A 3 -24.14 43.35 -8.69
CA PRO A 3 -24.55 41.97 -8.98
C PRO A 3 -25.92 41.69 -8.35
N GLY A 4 -26.98 41.64 -9.17
CA GLY A 4 -28.32 41.24 -8.71
C GLY A 4 -29.51 41.81 -9.47
N GLU A 5 -29.34 42.82 -10.32
CA GLU A 5 -30.44 43.35 -11.15
C GLU A 5 -30.52 42.62 -12.50
N TRP A 6 -31.63 41.93 -12.73
CA TRP A 6 -31.99 41.30 -14.01
C TRP A 6 -32.70 42.34 -14.89
N ASP A 7 -32.15 42.60 -16.09
CA ASP A 7 -32.75 43.51 -17.07
C ASP A 7 -33.71 42.73 -18.00
N PRO A 8 -35.02 43.03 -18.01
CA PRO A 8 -35.98 42.37 -18.90
C PRO A 8 -35.73 42.61 -20.39
N ALA A 9 -34.94 43.63 -20.78
CA ALA A 9 -34.69 43.98 -22.17
C ALA A 9 -33.66 43.08 -22.88
N ILE A 10 -32.89 42.27 -22.13
CA ILE A 10 -31.94 41.28 -22.69
C ILE A 10 -32.55 39.90 -22.93
N ARG A 11 -33.89 39.81 -22.85
CA ARG A 11 -34.64 38.57 -23.05
C ARG A 11 -34.60 38.16 -24.53
N ILE A 12 -33.80 37.14 -24.85
CA ILE A 12 -33.82 36.48 -26.16
C ILE A 12 -35.04 35.56 -26.19
N GLU A 13 -36.04 35.88 -26.99
CA GLU A 13 -37.18 34.98 -27.19
C GLU A 13 -36.74 33.72 -27.96
N PRO A 14 -37.24 32.53 -27.57
CA PRO A 14 -36.88 31.30 -28.26
C PRO A 14 -37.34 31.36 -29.73
N PRO A 15 -36.49 30.94 -30.68
CA PRO A 15 -36.81 31.03 -32.10
C PRO A 15 -38.06 30.21 -32.44
N ALA A 16 -38.99 30.81 -33.19
CA ALA A 16 -40.30 30.23 -33.52
C ALA A 16 -40.25 28.95 -34.38
N ALA A 17 -39.10 28.63 -34.96
CA ALA A 17 -38.88 27.38 -35.69
C ALA A 17 -37.59 26.71 -35.20
N ILE A 18 -37.74 25.50 -34.69
CA ILE A 18 -36.64 24.63 -34.28
C ILE A 18 -35.96 24.14 -35.57
N PRO A 19 -34.69 24.46 -35.85
CA PRO A 19 -34.04 23.97 -37.05
C PRO A 19 -33.99 22.43 -37.05
N SER A 20 -34.20 21.82 -38.22
CA SER A 20 -34.28 20.37 -38.37
C SER A 20 -33.03 19.70 -37.76
N GLN A 21 -33.27 18.71 -36.91
CA GLN A 21 -32.26 17.87 -36.28
C GLN A 21 -31.80 16.71 -37.19
N ASP A 22 -32.21 16.67 -38.46
CA ASP A 22 -31.83 15.60 -39.40
C ASP A 22 -30.31 15.41 -39.57
N PRO A 23 -29.44 16.44 -39.58
CA PRO A 23 -27.99 16.20 -39.62
C PRO A 23 -27.44 15.58 -38.32
N ARG A 24 -28.21 15.62 -37.22
CA ARG A 24 -27.83 15.03 -35.92
C ARG A 24 -28.26 13.56 -35.79
N LYS A 25 -29.04 13.02 -36.74
CA LYS A 25 -29.53 11.63 -36.74
C LYS A 25 -28.71 10.65 -37.59
N ARG A 26 -27.67 11.11 -38.29
CA ARG A 26 -26.75 10.21 -38.98
C ARG A 26 -25.51 10.04 -38.11
N PRO A 27 -25.30 8.88 -37.46
CA PRO A 27 -23.97 8.59 -36.98
C PRO A 27 -23.08 8.49 -38.21
N ASN A 28 -22.01 9.27 -38.25
CA ASN A 28 -20.94 9.05 -39.21
C ASN A 28 -20.40 7.64 -38.94
N ASP A 29 -20.65 6.73 -39.87
CA ASP A 29 -20.21 5.34 -39.90
C ASP A 29 -18.70 5.21 -40.17
N ASN A 30 -17.90 6.02 -39.47
CA ASN A 30 -16.43 6.05 -39.54
C ASN A 30 -15.76 6.62 -38.27
N THR A 31 -16.52 6.92 -37.22
CA THR A 31 -15.95 6.99 -35.89
C THR A 31 -16.16 5.61 -35.30
N GLN A 32 -15.11 4.79 -35.33
CA GLN A 32 -15.02 3.61 -34.49
C GLN A 32 -15.60 4.00 -33.13
N LYS A 33 -16.55 3.21 -32.62
CA LYS A 33 -16.81 3.20 -31.20
C LYS A 33 -15.44 2.96 -30.55
N GLU A 34 -14.78 4.00 -30.08
CA GLU A 34 -13.95 3.89 -28.91
C GLU A 34 -14.94 3.52 -27.81
N GLU A 35 -15.29 2.23 -27.74
CA GLU A 35 -15.51 1.61 -26.44
C GLU A 35 -14.26 1.99 -25.67
N PHE A 36 -14.40 2.96 -24.77
CA PHE A 36 -13.40 3.26 -23.78
C PHE A 36 -13.33 1.99 -22.94
N ASP A 37 -12.46 1.10 -23.36
CA ASP A 37 -12.44 -0.29 -22.93
C ASP A 37 -11.73 -0.27 -21.58
N GLU A 38 -12.50 0.09 -20.53
CA GLU A 38 -12.03 0.17 -19.13
C GLU A 38 -11.32 -1.14 -18.74
N GLU A 39 -11.74 -2.27 -19.32
CA GLU A 39 -11.09 -3.58 -19.16
C GLU A 39 -9.68 -3.62 -19.78
N GLU A 40 -9.44 -3.02 -20.96
CA GLU A 40 -8.10 -2.93 -21.57
C GLU A 40 -7.19 -1.95 -20.85
N GLU A 41 -7.71 -0.82 -20.36
CA GLU A 41 -6.94 0.11 -19.54
C GLU A 41 -6.59 -0.49 -18.17
N GLU A 42 -7.52 -1.21 -17.54
CA GLU A 42 -7.24 -2.00 -16.34
C GLU A 42 -6.22 -3.11 -16.64
N GLN A 43 -6.30 -3.79 -17.77
CA GLN A 43 -5.34 -4.81 -18.19
C GLN A 43 -3.95 -4.21 -18.39
N LYS A 44 -3.85 -3.06 -19.08
CA LYS A 44 -2.59 -2.32 -19.25
C LYS A 44 -2.03 -1.83 -17.90
N GLN A 45 -2.89 -1.36 -17.00
CA GLN A 45 -2.48 -1.02 -15.63
C GLN A 45 -2.02 -2.25 -14.83
N ARG A 46 -2.61 -3.43 -15.04
CA ARG A 46 -2.18 -4.70 -14.44
C ARG A 46 -0.81 -5.15 -14.96
N GLU A 47 -0.57 -5.03 -16.26
CA GLU A 47 0.72 -5.28 -16.90
C GLU A 47 1.81 -4.30 -16.39
N GLU A 48 1.48 -3.01 -16.36
CA GLU A 48 2.36 -1.94 -15.87
C GLU A 48 2.66 -2.08 -14.38
N SER A 49 1.68 -2.45 -13.55
CA SER A 49 1.87 -2.69 -12.11
C SER A 49 2.55 -4.02 -11.80
N GLY A 50 2.66 -4.95 -12.76
CA GLY A 50 3.38 -6.23 -12.59
C GLY A 50 2.63 -7.26 -11.78
N LEU A 51 1.31 -7.10 -11.68
CA LEU A 51 0.41 -7.98 -10.94
C LEU A 51 -0.06 -9.17 -11.80
N GLU A 52 0.60 -9.42 -12.93
CA GLU A 52 0.35 -10.60 -13.75
C GLU A 52 1.17 -11.80 -13.29
N ARG A 53 0.57 -13.00 -13.36
CA ARG A 53 1.28 -14.25 -13.04
C ARG A 53 2.41 -14.48 -14.04
N SER A 54 3.65 -14.54 -13.56
CA SER A 54 4.82 -14.75 -14.42
C SER A 54 4.92 -16.20 -14.93
N GLY A 55 4.26 -17.15 -14.27
CA GLY A 55 4.28 -18.57 -14.66
C GLY A 55 5.61 -19.27 -14.41
N ARG A 56 6.56 -18.62 -13.71
CA ARG A 56 7.87 -19.14 -13.32
C ARG A 56 8.04 -18.97 -11.81
N LEU A 57 8.71 -19.92 -11.15
CA LEU A 57 9.03 -19.77 -9.72
C LEU A 57 9.87 -18.50 -9.51
N PHE A 58 9.45 -17.64 -8.58
CA PHE A 58 10.04 -16.31 -8.29
C PHE A 58 10.01 -15.33 -9.47
N GLY A 59 9.16 -15.56 -10.48
CA GLY A 59 9.09 -14.70 -11.67
C GLY A 59 8.66 -13.26 -11.34
N GLY A 60 7.66 -13.09 -10.47
CA GLY A 60 7.21 -11.80 -9.98
C GLY A 60 8.32 -11.03 -9.26
N LEU A 61 9.00 -11.67 -8.31
CA LEU A 61 10.10 -11.05 -7.56
C LEU A 61 11.24 -10.56 -8.47
N ILE A 62 11.60 -11.34 -9.49
CA ILE A 62 12.64 -10.94 -10.46
C ILE A 62 12.19 -9.72 -11.27
N ASN A 63 10.92 -9.68 -11.67
CA ASN A 63 10.36 -8.54 -12.41
C ASN A 63 10.32 -7.27 -11.55
N ASP A 64 9.93 -7.39 -10.28
CA ASP A 64 9.95 -6.27 -9.32
C ASP A 64 11.36 -5.73 -9.13
N LEU A 65 12.35 -6.61 -8.98
CA LEU A 65 13.74 -6.21 -8.85
C LEU A 65 14.22 -5.47 -10.11
N LYS A 66 13.98 -6.02 -11.31
CA LYS A 66 14.36 -5.37 -12.58
C LYS A 66 13.77 -3.98 -12.72
N ARG A 67 12.52 -3.78 -12.29
CA ARG A 67 11.85 -2.47 -12.33
C ARG A 67 12.46 -1.49 -11.33
N LYS A 68 12.84 -1.95 -10.13
CA LYS A 68 13.39 -1.07 -9.06
C LYS A 68 14.87 -0.73 -9.23
N MET A 69 15.68 -1.64 -9.77
CA MET A 69 17.14 -1.48 -9.93
C MET A 69 17.60 -0.12 -10.53
N PRO A 70 17.01 0.41 -11.62
CA PRO A 70 17.49 1.68 -12.20
C PRO A 70 17.22 2.90 -11.30
N TRP A 71 16.17 2.86 -10.47
CA TRP A 71 15.76 3.96 -9.60
C TRP A 71 16.55 4.01 -8.30
N TYR A 72 17.11 2.88 -7.85
CA TYR A 72 17.77 2.77 -6.55
C TYR A 72 18.88 3.82 -6.34
N TRP A 73 19.66 4.14 -7.37
CA TRP A 73 20.70 5.17 -7.26
C TRP A 73 20.16 6.61 -7.32
N SER A 74 19.01 6.81 -7.99
CA SER A 74 18.32 8.11 -7.98
C SER A 74 17.76 8.40 -6.59
N ASP A 75 17.17 7.40 -5.94
CA ASP A 75 16.55 7.53 -4.61
C ASP A 75 17.53 8.12 -3.56
N PHE A 76 18.81 7.74 -3.59
CA PHE A 76 19.83 8.32 -2.70
C PHE A 76 20.19 9.78 -3.02
N LYS A 77 20.15 10.18 -4.30
CA LYS A 77 20.42 11.57 -4.70
C LYS A 77 19.23 12.45 -4.31
N ASP A 78 18.02 11.96 -4.53
CA ASP A 78 16.78 12.69 -4.24
C ASP A 78 16.57 12.88 -2.73
N ALA A 79 17.05 11.92 -1.92
CA ALA A 79 17.01 12.02 -0.45
C ALA A 79 17.87 13.17 0.15
N LEU A 80 18.77 13.78 -0.62
CA LEU A 80 19.62 14.89 -0.15
C LEU A 80 18.91 16.25 -0.14
N ALA A 81 17.65 16.32 -0.58
CA ALA A 81 16.87 17.55 -0.52
C ALA A 81 16.61 17.98 0.94
N LEU A 82 16.73 19.29 1.21
CA LEU A 82 16.56 19.84 2.57
C LEU A 82 15.17 19.57 3.17
N GLN A 83 14.15 19.42 2.31
CA GLN A 83 12.79 19.07 2.71
C GLN A 83 12.70 17.66 3.34
N CYS A 84 13.56 16.72 2.93
CA CYS A 84 13.60 15.37 3.49
C CYS A 84 14.00 15.36 4.97
N VAL A 85 14.81 16.32 5.42
CA VAL A 85 15.22 16.44 6.81
C VAL A 85 14.03 16.73 7.72
N ALA A 86 13.12 17.62 7.29
CA ALA A 86 11.91 17.93 8.04
C ALA A 86 10.98 16.71 8.16
N SER A 87 10.78 15.99 7.04
CA SER A 87 10.01 14.74 7.03
C SER A 87 10.63 13.65 7.90
N TRP A 88 11.96 13.54 7.93
CA TRP A 88 12.67 12.57 8.77
C TRP A 88 12.44 12.83 10.26
N ILE A 89 12.59 14.08 10.71
CA ILE A 89 12.34 14.45 12.12
C ILE A 89 10.88 14.19 12.49
N PHE A 90 9.94 14.58 11.63
CA PHE A 90 8.52 14.36 11.86
C PHE A 90 8.19 12.87 11.98
N LEU A 91 8.66 12.05 11.03
CA LEU A 91 8.44 10.60 11.03
C LEU A 91 9.08 9.92 12.24
N TYR A 92 10.25 10.38 12.69
CA TYR A 92 10.91 9.85 13.88
C TYR A 92 9.98 9.93 15.10
N PHE A 93 9.43 11.11 15.40
CA PHE A 93 8.50 11.27 16.52
C PHE A 93 7.16 10.56 16.29
N ALA A 94 6.65 10.59 15.07
CA ALA A 94 5.41 9.91 14.71
C ALA A 94 5.48 8.40 14.89
N CYS A 95 6.64 7.77 14.62
CA CYS A 95 6.84 6.33 14.75
C CYS A 95 7.29 5.92 16.16
N LEU A 96 8.04 6.78 16.85
CA LEU A 96 8.55 6.48 18.19
C LEU A 96 7.43 6.35 19.22
N SER A 97 6.41 7.21 19.16
CA SER A 97 5.26 7.16 20.07
C SER A 97 4.53 5.81 20.05
N PRO A 98 4.01 5.32 18.90
CA PRO A 98 3.31 4.03 18.84
C PRO A 98 4.24 2.85 19.18
N ILE A 99 5.52 2.88 18.81
CA ILE A 99 6.46 1.81 19.18
C ILE A 99 6.62 1.72 20.70
N ILE A 100 6.75 2.85 21.40
CA ILE A 100 6.85 2.86 22.86
C ILE A 100 5.52 2.44 23.50
N THR A 101 4.40 2.95 23.02
CA THR A 101 3.07 2.60 23.56
C THR A 101 2.78 1.12 23.40
N PHE A 102 2.91 0.58 22.18
CA PHE A 102 2.65 -0.84 21.94
C PHE A 102 3.70 -1.74 22.61
N GLY A 103 4.97 -1.33 22.66
CA GLY A 103 6.01 -2.07 23.36
C GLY A 103 5.81 -2.11 24.88
N GLY A 104 5.26 -1.04 25.46
CA GLY A 104 4.88 -0.99 26.88
C GLY A 104 3.71 -1.92 27.20
N LEU A 105 2.64 -1.86 26.40
CA LEU A 105 1.48 -2.75 26.53
C LEU A 105 1.86 -4.22 26.34
N LEU A 106 2.75 -4.51 25.38
CA LEU A 106 3.27 -5.86 25.15
C LEU A 106 4.14 -6.35 26.31
N GLY A 107 4.92 -5.45 26.93
CA GLY A 107 5.72 -5.77 28.11
C GLY A 107 4.87 -6.15 29.32
N GLU A 108 3.75 -5.46 29.51
CA GLU A 108 2.78 -5.78 30.57
C GLU A 108 2.08 -7.13 30.28
N ALA A 109 1.63 -7.34 29.04
CA ALA A 109 0.94 -8.56 28.63
C ALA A 109 1.83 -9.82 28.66
N THR A 110 3.13 -9.69 28.38
CA THR A 110 4.07 -10.83 28.26
C THR A 110 4.93 -11.06 29.50
N GLY A 111 4.59 -10.44 30.64
CA GLY A 111 5.34 -10.60 31.89
C GLY A 111 6.79 -10.12 31.81
N LYS A 112 7.03 -9.03 31.07
CA LYS A 112 8.35 -8.41 30.80
C LYS A 112 9.32 -9.23 29.94
N ASN A 113 8.84 -10.28 29.27
CA ASN A 113 9.66 -11.00 28.31
C ASN A 113 9.87 -10.22 27.00
N MET A 114 8.92 -9.34 26.63
CA MET A 114 8.98 -8.54 25.42
C MET A 114 8.56 -7.10 25.74
N ALA A 115 9.51 -6.21 26.05
CA ALA A 115 9.22 -4.85 26.48
C ALA A 115 9.47 -3.80 25.38
N ALA A 116 9.38 -2.53 25.77
CA ALA A 116 9.54 -1.40 24.85
C ALA A 116 10.94 -1.34 24.22
N MET A 117 11.99 -1.76 24.93
CA MET A 117 13.36 -1.71 24.41
C MET A 117 13.60 -2.74 23.31
N GLU A 118 13.11 -3.97 23.48
CA GLU A 118 13.20 -5.03 22.46
C GLU A 118 12.40 -4.64 21.22
N SER A 119 11.24 -4.00 21.42
CA SER A 119 10.40 -3.49 20.33
C SER A 119 11.09 -2.37 19.55
N LEU A 120 11.80 -1.47 20.23
CA LEU A 120 12.61 -0.41 19.60
C LEU A 120 13.76 -0.98 18.78
N VAL A 121 14.52 -1.93 19.35
CA VAL A 121 15.64 -2.58 18.65
C VAL A 121 15.14 -3.35 17.43
N SER A 122 14.06 -4.11 17.58
CA SER A 122 13.42 -4.84 16.47
C SER A 122 12.97 -3.89 15.36
N GLY A 123 12.27 -2.80 15.72
CA GLY A 123 11.82 -1.79 14.76
C GLY A 123 12.98 -1.13 14.01
N PHE A 124 14.09 -0.84 14.68
CA PHE A 124 15.29 -0.29 14.06
C PHE A 124 15.91 -1.26 13.05
N VAL A 125 16.14 -2.52 13.44
CA VAL A 125 16.76 -3.53 12.55
C VAL A 125 15.86 -3.85 11.36
N CYS A 126 14.56 -4.05 11.59
CA CYS A 126 13.59 -4.31 10.52
C CYS A 126 13.42 -3.10 9.60
N GLY A 127 13.37 -1.89 10.15
CA GLY A 127 13.26 -0.64 9.39
C GLY A 127 14.46 -0.38 8.50
N MET A 128 15.68 -0.61 9.00
CA MET A 128 16.89 -0.51 8.17
C MET A 128 16.89 -1.56 7.05
N GLY A 129 16.61 -2.82 7.37
CA GLY A 129 16.55 -3.89 6.37
C GLY A 129 15.51 -3.60 5.28
N TYR A 130 14.31 -3.19 5.67
CA TYR A 130 13.26 -2.81 4.73
C TYR A 130 13.62 -1.57 3.91
N GLY A 131 14.21 -0.55 4.54
CA GLY A 131 14.62 0.67 3.83
C GLY A 131 15.60 0.42 2.69
N PHE A 132 16.57 -0.49 2.87
CA PHE A 132 17.55 -0.83 1.83
C PHE A 132 17.04 -1.81 0.78
N PHE A 133 16.19 -2.77 1.16
CA PHE A 133 15.82 -3.89 0.28
C PHE A 133 14.36 -3.86 -0.23
N SER A 134 13.56 -2.87 0.16
CA SER A 134 12.16 -2.79 -0.27
C SER A 134 11.99 -2.22 -1.69
N GLY A 135 10.95 -2.69 -2.39
CA GLY A 135 10.49 -2.08 -3.64
C GLY A 135 9.88 -0.68 -3.43
N GLN A 136 9.25 -0.46 -2.27
CA GLN A 136 8.60 0.79 -1.88
C GLN A 136 9.10 1.27 -0.51
N PRO A 137 10.14 2.13 -0.48
CA PRO A 137 10.76 2.60 0.77
C PRO A 137 9.91 3.62 1.54
N LEU A 138 8.79 4.10 0.95
CA LEU A 138 7.86 5.01 1.64
C LEU A 138 6.97 4.29 2.66
N THR A 139 6.91 2.96 2.64
CA THR A 139 6.10 2.18 3.58
C THR A 139 6.78 2.15 4.95
N ILE A 140 6.06 2.57 5.98
CA ILE A 140 6.54 2.56 7.36
C ILE A 140 6.17 1.24 8.04
N LEU A 141 7.17 0.52 8.53
CA LEU A 141 6.97 -0.68 9.33
C LEU A 141 6.69 -0.32 10.78
N GLY A 142 5.71 -0.97 11.39
CA GLY A 142 5.38 -0.77 12.79
C GLY A 142 4.54 -1.91 13.35
N SER A 143 4.58 -2.07 14.67
CA SER A 143 3.67 -2.98 15.36
C SER A 143 2.24 -2.43 15.28
N THR A 144 1.27 -3.31 15.06
CA THR A 144 -0.14 -2.95 14.91
C THR A 144 -0.98 -3.59 16.01
N GLY A 145 -2.15 -3.02 16.28
CA GLY A 145 -3.09 -3.55 17.29
C GLY A 145 -3.41 -5.03 17.13
N PRO A 146 -3.72 -5.54 15.92
CA PRO A 146 -3.98 -6.97 15.71
C PRO A 146 -2.79 -7.87 16.08
N VAL A 147 -1.56 -7.44 15.78
CA VAL A 147 -0.36 -8.19 16.16
C VAL A 147 -0.22 -8.23 17.68
N LEU A 148 -0.44 -7.12 18.39
CA LEU A 148 -0.43 -7.09 19.85
C LEU A 148 -1.44 -8.07 20.46
N VAL A 149 -2.67 -8.08 19.95
CA VAL A 149 -3.72 -8.99 20.42
C VAL A 149 -3.32 -10.45 20.18
N PHE A 150 -2.80 -10.76 18.99
CA PHE A 150 -2.30 -12.09 18.67
C PHE A 150 -1.20 -12.54 19.64
N GLU A 151 -0.23 -11.69 19.92
CA GLU A 151 0.88 -12.00 20.84
C GLU A 151 0.42 -12.23 22.27
N THR A 152 -0.54 -11.43 22.74
CA THR A 152 -1.17 -11.62 24.07
C THR A 152 -1.84 -12.99 24.18
N ILE A 153 -2.57 -13.41 23.14
CA ILE A 153 -3.25 -14.71 23.11
C ILE A 153 -2.22 -15.85 23.10
N VAL A 154 -1.17 -15.73 22.30
CA VAL A 154 -0.09 -16.73 22.22
C VAL A 154 0.62 -16.87 23.57
N PHE A 155 0.91 -15.76 24.24
CA PHE A 155 1.53 -15.77 25.56
C PHE A 155 0.65 -16.49 26.60
N GLU A 156 -0.65 -16.16 26.64
CA GLU A 156 -1.60 -16.80 27.55
C GLU A 156 -1.78 -18.29 27.25
N PHE A 157 -1.81 -18.67 25.97
CA PHE A 157 -1.86 -20.07 25.54
C PHE A 157 -0.64 -20.87 26.00
N CYS A 158 0.57 -20.33 25.79
CA CYS A 158 1.81 -20.95 26.28
C CYS A 158 1.80 -21.13 27.79
N ARG A 159 1.28 -20.13 28.52
CA ARG A 159 1.16 -20.16 29.99
C ARG A 159 0.21 -21.25 30.48
N GLN A 160 -0.91 -21.46 29.79
CA GLN A 160 -1.89 -22.51 30.15
C GLN A 160 -1.36 -23.92 29.92
N ILE A 161 -0.55 -24.12 28.87
CA ILE A 161 0.02 -25.42 28.51
C ILE A 161 1.35 -25.69 29.23
N GLY A 162 2.01 -24.64 29.73
CA GLY A 162 3.33 -24.73 30.36
C GLY A 162 4.48 -24.81 29.33
N TRP A 163 4.28 -24.25 28.13
CA TRP A 163 5.31 -24.18 27.10
C TRP A 163 6.11 -22.89 27.20
N ASP A 164 7.39 -22.96 26.79
CA ASP A 164 8.24 -21.79 26.71
C ASP A 164 7.80 -20.86 25.58
N TYR A 165 7.40 -19.65 25.95
CA TYR A 165 6.87 -18.64 25.02
C TYR A 165 7.90 -18.26 23.94
N MET A 166 9.17 -18.09 24.30
CA MET A 166 10.20 -17.66 23.34
C MET A 166 10.47 -18.72 22.27
N SER A 167 10.57 -19.99 22.68
CA SER A 167 10.76 -21.12 21.77
C SER A 167 9.57 -21.30 20.83
N PHE A 168 8.35 -21.19 21.36
CA PHE A 168 7.13 -21.30 20.56
C PHE A 168 7.01 -20.13 19.56
N ARG A 169 7.30 -18.90 20.01
CA ARG A 169 7.35 -17.71 19.15
C ARG A 169 8.32 -17.88 17.98
N PHE A 170 9.51 -18.44 18.23
CA PHE A 170 10.49 -18.72 17.18
C PHE A 170 9.96 -19.75 16.15
N CYS A 171 9.27 -20.78 16.62
CA CYS A 171 8.62 -21.77 15.74
C CYS A 171 7.56 -21.12 14.84
N ILE A 172 6.69 -20.27 15.41
CA ILE A 172 5.69 -19.49 14.65
C ILE A 172 6.38 -18.64 13.58
N GLY A 173 7.42 -17.87 13.95
CA GLY A 173 8.16 -17.03 13.01
C GLY A 173 8.83 -17.83 11.88
N THR A 174 9.32 -19.02 12.18
CA THR A 174 9.90 -19.94 11.19
C THR A 174 8.85 -20.39 10.18
N TRP A 175 7.66 -20.80 10.65
CA TRP A 175 6.55 -21.18 9.77
C TRP A 175 6.04 -20.02 8.93
N ILE A 176 5.91 -18.82 9.50
CA ILE A 176 5.53 -17.62 8.76
C ILE A 176 6.54 -17.36 7.63
N THR A 177 7.84 -17.47 7.92
CA THR A 177 8.89 -17.28 6.90
C THR A 177 8.76 -18.30 5.75
N ILE A 178 8.54 -19.58 6.07
CA ILE A 178 8.34 -20.63 5.07
C ILE A 178 7.12 -20.32 4.19
N ILE A 179 5.99 -19.97 4.81
CA ILE A 179 4.76 -19.65 4.09
C ILE A 179 4.96 -18.42 3.19
N LEU A 180 5.61 -17.37 3.69
CA LEU A 180 5.90 -16.16 2.91
C LEU A 180 6.80 -16.46 1.71
N VAL A 181 7.84 -17.28 1.87
CA VAL A 181 8.71 -17.69 0.76
C VAL A 181 7.93 -18.48 -0.30
N ILE A 182 7.04 -19.38 0.12
CA ILE A 182 6.17 -20.13 -0.81
C ILE A 182 5.22 -19.17 -1.55
N LEU A 183 4.60 -18.22 -0.85
CA LEU A 183 3.70 -17.24 -1.46
C LEU A 183 4.41 -16.36 -2.50
N VAL A 184 5.65 -15.95 -2.21
CA VAL A 184 6.49 -15.23 -3.17
C VAL A 184 6.86 -16.12 -4.36
N ALA A 185 7.16 -17.39 -4.14
CA ALA A 185 7.52 -18.33 -5.20
C ALA A 185 6.36 -18.60 -6.19
N ILE A 186 5.11 -18.56 -5.72
CA ILE A 186 3.91 -18.80 -6.55
C ILE A 186 3.30 -17.51 -7.15
N ASP A 187 3.99 -16.37 -7.03
CA ASP A 187 3.48 -15.06 -7.45
C ASP A 187 2.09 -14.72 -6.85
N ALA A 188 1.92 -14.96 -5.54
CA ALA A 188 0.65 -14.68 -4.86
C ALA A 188 0.24 -13.19 -4.90
N SER A 189 1.19 -12.27 -5.16
CA SER A 189 0.92 -10.84 -5.37
C SER A 189 -0.07 -10.60 -6.51
N ALA A 190 -0.17 -11.48 -7.50
CA ALA A 190 -1.16 -11.37 -8.57
C ALA A 190 -2.61 -11.38 -8.07
N PHE A 191 -2.88 -12.00 -6.91
CA PHE A 191 -4.21 -11.99 -6.31
C PHE A 191 -4.62 -10.62 -5.75
N VAL A 192 -3.65 -9.74 -5.49
CA VAL A 192 -3.93 -8.37 -5.02
C VAL A 192 -4.70 -7.58 -6.08
N CYS A 193 -4.59 -7.92 -7.37
CA CYS A 193 -5.38 -7.24 -8.42
C CYS A 193 -6.89 -7.52 -8.32
N TYR A 194 -7.31 -8.52 -7.54
CA TYR A 194 -8.74 -8.77 -7.27
C TYR A 194 -9.28 -7.91 -6.12
N ILE A 195 -8.42 -7.19 -5.39
CA ILE A 195 -8.86 -6.24 -4.38
C ILE A 195 -9.31 -4.97 -5.09
N THR A 196 -10.62 -4.84 -5.26
CA THR A 196 -11.25 -3.65 -5.80
C THR A 196 -11.25 -2.51 -4.77
N ARG A 197 -11.53 -1.29 -5.22
CA ARG A 197 -11.62 -0.08 -4.37
C ARG A 197 -12.77 -0.11 -3.33
N PHE A 198 -13.55 -1.18 -3.28
CA PHE A 198 -14.75 -1.32 -2.46
C PHE A 198 -14.49 -2.20 -1.23
#